data_AF-A0A397BT76-F1
#
_entry.id   AF-A0A397BT76-F1
#
_cell.length_a   1.000
_cell.length_b   1.000
_cell.length_c   1.000
_cell.angle_alpha   90.00
_cell.angle_beta   90.00
_cell.angle_gamma   90.00
#
_symmetry.space_group_name_H-M   'P 1'
#
loop_
_entity.id
_entity.type
_entity.pdbx_description
1 polymer ?
#
loop_
_entity_poly.entity_id
_entity_poly.type
_entity_poly.pdbx_seq_one_letter_code
_entity_poly.pdbx_strand_id
1 'polypeptide(L)'
;MLLHFRRRAGGVFLRPFSSAASSVRSLLDIYEDAVVSGEIQEDPVQVQALQHLQALQDQLVASPPPPPPPVTTDPSPSLWERLRSTIAPAAAPSSSREPNGPKGVYLYGGVGCGKVTTFLMDMFFDNLPLQSKRRVHFHKFMLEVHANMHKLRQEGHVGDPIPHLTADLMRTSRVLCFDEFQVTDVADALILRRLFSAMIDAGSIVVATSNRPPTV
;
A
#
# COMPACT_ATOMS: atom_id res chain seq x y z
N MET A 1 -28.32 -9.81 26.53
CA MET A 1 -29.24 -9.87 25.38
C MET A 1 -28.42 -10.30 24.17
N LEU A 2 -28.42 -11.61 23.87
CA LEU A 2 -27.65 -12.22 22.77
C LEU A 2 -28.38 -11.94 21.44
N LEU A 3 -27.70 -11.29 20.49
CA LEU A 3 -28.20 -11.17 19.11
C LEU A 3 -27.43 -12.15 18.22
N HIS A 4 -28.16 -13.17 17.75
CA HIS A 4 -27.70 -14.21 16.85
C HIS A 4 -27.58 -13.65 15.42
N PHE A 5 -26.36 -13.58 14.85
CA PHE A 5 -26.14 -13.24 13.45
C PHE A 5 -26.17 -14.52 12.59
N ARG A 6 -27.17 -14.63 11.72
CA ARG A 6 -27.35 -15.76 10.81
C ARG A 6 -26.64 -15.46 9.49
N ARG A 7 -25.50 -16.11 9.23
CA ARG A 7 -24.80 -16.10 7.92
C ARG A 7 -25.70 -16.69 6.84
N ARG A 8 -25.85 -16.00 5.70
CA ARG A 8 -26.18 -16.65 4.42
C ARG A 8 -24.91 -16.74 3.57
N ALA A 9 -24.63 -17.96 3.12
CA ALA A 9 -23.60 -18.28 2.15
C ALA A 9 -24.01 -17.76 0.77
N GLY A 10 -23.12 -17.03 0.13
CA GLY A 10 -23.26 -16.55 -1.24
C GLY A 10 -21.95 -15.89 -1.62
N GLY A 11 -21.18 -16.53 -2.50
CA GLY A 11 -19.96 -15.95 -3.05
C GLY A 11 -20.32 -14.67 -3.80
N VAL A 12 -19.59 -13.60 -3.51
CA VAL A 12 -19.71 -12.32 -4.21
C VAL A 12 -19.01 -12.51 -5.55
N PHE A 13 -19.78 -12.67 -6.63
CA PHE A 13 -19.27 -12.63 -7.99
C PHE A 13 -19.58 -11.24 -8.55
N LEU A 14 -18.61 -10.32 -8.43
CA LEU A 14 -18.71 -8.99 -9.02
C LEU A 14 -18.78 -9.13 -10.55
N ARG A 15 -19.85 -8.60 -11.15
CA ARG A 15 -19.94 -8.52 -12.62
C ARG A 15 -18.93 -7.47 -13.13
N PRO A 16 -18.26 -7.71 -14.27
CA PRO A 16 -17.45 -6.68 -14.90
C PRO A 16 -18.36 -5.52 -15.32
N PHE A 17 -18.09 -4.32 -14.79
CA PHE A 17 -18.84 -3.12 -15.12
C PHE A 17 -18.57 -2.75 -16.59
N SER A 18 -19.63 -2.78 -17.39
CA SER A 18 -19.61 -2.42 -18.81
C SER A 18 -19.52 -0.90 -18.95
N SER A 19 -18.47 -0.46 -19.64
CA SER A 19 -18.13 0.94 -19.89
C SER A 19 -19.05 1.57 -20.93
N ALA A 20 -19.79 2.60 -20.53
CA ALA A 20 -20.20 3.68 -21.43
C ALA A 20 -20.07 5.02 -20.68
N ALA A 21 -19.18 5.87 -21.20
CA ALA A 21 -18.96 7.30 -20.91
C ALA A 21 -19.50 7.82 -19.56
N SER A 22 -18.63 7.97 -18.56
CA SER A 22 -18.97 8.64 -17.29
C SER A 22 -17.74 9.36 -16.78
N SER A 23 -17.92 10.61 -16.34
CA SER A 23 -17.06 11.24 -15.34
C SER A 23 -16.60 10.20 -14.32
N VAL A 24 -15.32 10.20 -13.96
CA VAL A 24 -14.79 9.34 -12.90
C VAL A 24 -15.71 9.50 -11.70
N ARG A 25 -16.51 8.47 -11.40
CA ARG A 25 -17.46 8.51 -10.29
C ARG A 25 -16.66 8.56 -8.99
N SER A 26 -17.15 9.31 -8.00
CA SER A 26 -16.52 9.30 -6.69
C SER A 26 -16.68 7.92 -6.06
N LEU A 27 -15.69 7.51 -5.25
CA LEU A 27 -15.80 6.32 -4.39
C LEU A 27 -17.02 6.41 -3.46
N LEU A 28 -17.41 7.62 -3.04
CA LEU A 28 -18.61 7.85 -2.23
C LEU A 28 -19.89 7.54 -3.02
N ASP A 29 -19.99 7.98 -4.27
CA ASP A 29 -21.17 7.69 -5.11
C ASP A 29 -21.34 6.17 -5.31
N ILE A 30 -20.22 5.46 -5.53
CA ILE A 30 -20.22 4.00 -5.69
C ILE A 30 -20.65 3.29 -4.41
N TYR A 31 -20.21 3.81 -3.26
CA TYR A 31 -20.63 3.31 -1.95
C TYR A 31 -22.13 3.53 -1.71
N GLU A 32 -22.63 4.73 -1.98
CA GLU A 32 -24.05 5.08 -1.84
C GLU A 32 -24.93 4.21 -2.74
N ASP A 33 -24.53 4.00 -4.00
CA ASP A 33 -25.22 3.09 -4.92
C ASP A 33 -25.31 1.66 -4.35
N ALA A 34 -24.23 1.16 -3.74
CA ALA A 34 -24.17 -0.16 -3.11
C ALA A 34 -25.02 -0.27 -1.82
N VAL A 35 -25.15 0.83 -1.06
CA VAL A 35 -26.06 0.91 0.10
C VAL A 35 -27.51 0.90 -0.38
N VAL A 36 -27.85 1.72 -1.38
CA VAL A 36 -29.21 1.84 -1.93
C VAL A 36 -29.67 0.53 -2.57
N SER A 37 -28.78 -0.19 -3.25
CA SER A 37 -29.07 -1.51 -3.82
C SER A 37 -29.24 -2.62 -2.77
N GLY A 38 -28.85 -2.36 -1.52
CA GLY A 38 -28.88 -3.32 -0.43
C GLY A 38 -27.75 -4.36 -0.47
N GLU A 39 -26.73 -4.15 -1.29
CA GLU A 39 -25.53 -5.01 -1.35
C GLU A 39 -24.68 -4.88 -0.08
N ILE A 40 -24.62 -3.67 0.49
CA ILE A 40 -23.91 -3.37 1.73
C ILE A 40 -24.81 -2.62 2.70
N GLN A 41 -24.48 -2.71 3.99
CA GLN A 41 -25.10 -1.90 5.02
C GLN A 41 -24.23 -0.67 5.26
N GLU A 42 -24.88 0.50 5.36
CA GLU A 42 -24.20 1.75 5.66
C GLU A 42 -23.48 1.67 7.02
N ASP A 43 -22.25 2.18 7.04
CA ASP A 43 -21.41 2.25 8.22
C ASP A 43 -20.63 3.59 8.22
N PRO A 44 -20.87 4.47 9.21
CA PRO A 44 -20.19 5.76 9.30
C PRO A 44 -18.67 5.68 9.30
N VAL A 45 -18.08 4.59 9.82
CA VAL A 45 -16.62 4.40 9.84
C VAL A 45 -16.09 4.11 8.44
N GLN A 46 -16.86 3.37 7.63
CA GLN A 46 -16.51 3.10 6.24
C GLN A 46 -16.56 4.37 5.40
N VAL A 47 -17.57 5.21 5.60
CA VAL A 47 -17.70 6.51 4.93
C VAL A 47 -16.49 7.40 5.22
N GLN A 48 -16.04 7.47 6.49
CA GLN A 48 -14.82 8.22 6.85
C GLN A 48 -13.57 7.64 6.19
N ALA A 49 -13.40 6.31 6.19
CA ALA A 49 -12.27 5.67 5.51
C ALA A 49 -12.28 5.94 4.00
N LEU A 50 -13.46 5.93 3.37
CA LEU A 50 -13.63 6.26 1.95
C LEU A 50 -13.26 7.71 1.63
N GLN A 51 -13.58 8.67 2.50
CA GLN A 51 -13.16 10.06 2.32
C GLN A 51 -11.63 10.18 2.27
N HIS A 52 -10.92 9.44 3.11
CA HIS A 52 -9.45 9.40 3.06
C HIS A 52 -8.91 8.74 1.78
N LEU A 53 -9.54 7.65 1.32
CA LEU A 53 -9.18 6.98 0.07
C LEU A 53 -9.47 7.85 -1.16
N GLN A 54 -10.58 8.59 -1.17
CA GLN A 54 -10.94 9.53 -2.22
C GLN A 54 -9.92 10.67 -2.28
N ALA A 55 -9.59 11.27 -1.13
CA ALA A 55 -8.59 12.34 -1.07
C ALA A 55 -7.21 11.85 -1.56
N LEU A 56 -6.83 10.60 -1.26
CA LEU A 56 -5.62 9.99 -1.79
C LEU A 56 -5.68 9.78 -3.31
N GLN A 57 -6.82 9.29 -3.82
CA GLN A 57 -7.05 9.14 -5.26
C GLN A 57 -6.93 10.48 -5.98
N ASP A 58 -7.52 11.55 -5.46
CA ASP A 58 -7.47 12.88 -6.07
C ASP A 58 -6.02 13.40 -6.12
N GLN A 59 -5.25 13.22 -5.04
CA GLN A 59 -3.84 13.58 -4.99
C GLN A 59 -3.00 12.79 -5.98
N LEU A 60 -3.29 11.49 -6.12
CA LEU A 60 -2.61 10.57 -7.04
C LEU A 60 -2.85 10.92 -8.51
N VAL A 61 -4.08 11.34 -8.83
CA VAL A 61 -4.48 11.77 -10.18
C VAL A 61 -3.90 13.14 -10.51
N ALA A 62 -3.89 14.06 -9.55
CA ALA A 62 -3.34 15.41 -9.74
C ALA A 62 -1.81 15.43 -9.84
N SER A 63 -1.12 14.45 -9.25
CA SER A 63 0.34 14.43 -9.18
C SER A 63 0.95 13.47 -10.21
N PRO A 64 1.79 13.92 -11.17
CA PRO A 64 2.49 13.02 -12.07
C PRO A 64 3.45 12.08 -11.29
N PRO A 65 3.70 10.85 -11.79
CA PRO A 65 4.63 9.94 -11.15
C PRO A 65 6.05 10.53 -11.14
N PRO A 66 6.80 10.39 -10.03
CA PRO A 66 8.22 10.74 -10.03
C PRO A 66 8.97 9.81 -11.01
N PRO A 67 10.04 10.30 -11.66
CA PRO A 67 10.87 9.45 -12.51
C PRO A 67 11.43 8.29 -11.68
N PRO A 68 11.53 7.08 -12.27
CA PRO A 68 12.10 5.92 -11.56
C PRO A 68 13.52 6.24 -11.11
N PRO A 69 13.95 5.78 -9.92
CA PRO A 69 15.30 6.02 -9.45
C PRO A 69 16.31 5.44 -10.46
N PRO A 70 17.42 6.15 -10.76
CA PRO A 70 18.45 5.60 -11.60
C PRO A 70 19.00 4.32 -10.97
N VAL A 71 19.06 3.23 -11.74
CA VAL A 71 19.70 1.98 -11.33
C VAL A 71 21.21 2.23 -11.34
N THR A 72 21.75 2.78 -10.25
CA THR A 72 23.19 2.97 -10.12
C THR A 72 23.85 1.63 -9.79
N THR A 73 24.61 1.09 -10.74
CA THR A 73 25.49 -0.08 -10.57
C THR A 73 26.85 0.26 -9.96
N ASP A 74 27.12 1.52 -9.67
CA ASP A 74 28.34 1.93 -8.97
C ASP A 74 28.14 1.95 -7.45
N PRO A 75 29.16 1.55 -6.67
CA PRO A 75 29.15 1.68 -5.22
C PRO A 75 29.27 3.16 -4.87
N SER A 76 28.18 3.91 -4.96
CA SER A 76 28.17 5.29 -4.50
C SER A 76 28.27 5.32 -2.96
N PRO A 77 29.25 6.03 -2.39
CA PRO A 77 29.30 6.27 -0.95
C PRO A 77 28.14 7.21 -0.56
N SER A 78 27.91 7.41 0.75
CA SER A 78 27.14 8.54 1.32
C SER A 78 25.63 8.41 1.66
N LEU A 79 25.06 7.22 1.85
CA LEU A 79 23.75 7.09 2.53
C LEU A 79 23.88 6.45 3.92
N TRP A 80 24.71 5.41 4.02
CA TRP A 80 25.09 4.82 5.31
C TRP A 80 25.97 5.75 6.16
N GLU A 81 26.74 6.65 5.54
CA GLU A 81 27.48 7.69 6.28
C GLU A 81 26.57 8.73 6.93
N ARG A 82 25.38 8.96 6.36
CA ARG A 82 24.35 9.83 6.94
C ARG A 82 23.53 9.12 8.03
N LEU A 83 23.51 7.79 8.01
CA LEU A 83 22.84 6.97 9.03
C LEU A 83 23.74 6.69 10.25
N ARG A 84 25.07 6.61 10.06
CA ARG A 84 26.03 6.47 11.17
C ARG A 84 26.25 7.78 11.94
N SER A 85 25.99 8.94 11.34
CA SER A 85 26.00 10.23 12.05
C SER A 85 24.83 10.39 13.02
N THR A 86 23.84 9.50 12.98
CA THR A 86 22.63 9.55 13.82
C THR A 86 22.74 8.70 15.10
N ILE A 87 23.93 8.13 15.38
CA ILE A 87 24.20 7.35 16.61
C ILE A 87 25.08 8.16 17.61
N ALA A 88 25.37 9.43 17.34
CA ALA A 88 26.03 10.35 18.29
C ALA A 88 24.99 11.17 19.09
N PRO A 89 25.22 11.47 20.37
CA PRO A 89 24.23 12.16 21.19
C PRO A 89 24.19 13.67 20.89
N ALA A 90 22.96 14.16 20.68
CA ALA A 90 22.46 15.53 20.84
C ALA A 90 23.17 16.69 20.11
N ALA A 91 22.61 17.09 18.96
CA ALA A 91 22.35 18.48 18.62
C ALA A 91 21.13 18.57 17.67
N ALA A 92 20.32 19.62 17.85
CA ALA A 92 18.95 19.85 17.34
C ALA A 92 18.83 20.02 15.79
N PRO A 93 17.60 20.04 15.22
CA PRO A 93 17.25 19.40 13.96
C PRO A 93 17.47 20.30 12.73
N SER A 94 17.99 19.73 11.65
CA SER A 94 17.98 20.37 10.33
C SER A 94 16.95 19.68 9.42
N SER A 95 15.83 20.39 9.22
CA SER A 95 14.81 20.21 8.18
C SER A 95 14.28 18.78 7.97
N SER A 96 13.13 18.49 8.59
CA SER A 96 12.18 17.52 8.08
C SER A 96 11.88 17.87 6.61
N ARG A 97 12.52 17.16 5.68
CA ARG A 97 12.04 17.10 4.30
C ARG A 97 10.71 16.37 4.40
N GLU A 98 9.62 17.12 4.55
CA GLU A 98 8.27 16.58 4.37
C GLU A 98 8.33 15.80 3.04
N PRO A 99 7.99 14.50 3.03
CA PRO A 99 7.93 13.76 1.78
C PRO A 99 6.97 14.55 0.86
N ASN A 100 7.49 15.11 -0.23
CA ASN A 100 6.76 16.00 -1.16
C ASN A 100 5.74 15.21 -2.00
N GLY A 101 5.05 14.24 -1.42
CA GLY A 101 4.14 13.35 -2.12
C GLY A 101 2.97 12.88 -1.25
N PRO A 102 1.96 12.28 -1.86
CA PRO A 102 0.78 11.77 -1.16
C PRO A 102 1.19 10.77 -0.07
N LYS A 103 0.60 10.89 1.12
CA LYS A 103 0.82 9.93 2.21
C LYS A 103 -0.02 8.66 1.95
N GLY A 104 0.57 7.51 2.25
CA GLY A 104 -0.14 6.23 2.21
C GLY A 104 -1.26 6.12 3.24
N VAL A 105 -2.10 5.09 3.11
CA VAL A 105 -3.25 4.85 3.99
C VAL A 105 -3.13 3.45 4.62
N TYR A 106 -3.27 3.37 5.93
CA TYR A 106 -3.32 2.10 6.66
C TYR A 106 -4.70 1.93 7.30
N LEU A 107 -5.48 0.99 6.79
CA LEU A 107 -6.80 0.64 7.27
C LEU A 107 -6.71 -0.55 8.22
N TYR A 108 -7.33 -0.45 9.40
CA TYR A 108 -7.40 -1.58 10.33
C TYR A 108 -8.80 -1.75 10.94
N GLY A 109 -9.15 -2.99 11.26
CA GLY A 109 -10.43 -3.33 11.87
C GLY A 109 -10.42 -4.73 12.51
N GLY A 110 -11.36 -5.01 13.40
CA GLY A 110 -11.43 -6.30 14.11
C GLY A 110 -11.89 -7.49 13.25
N VAL A 111 -11.67 -8.70 13.75
CA VAL A 111 -12.15 -9.95 13.13
C VAL A 111 -13.68 -10.01 13.11
N GLY A 112 -14.26 -10.11 11.92
CA GLY A 112 -15.71 -9.96 11.68
C GLY A 112 -16.04 -8.88 10.66
N CYS A 113 -15.13 -7.92 10.45
CA CYS A 113 -15.19 -6.88 9.42
C CYS A 113 -14.45 -7.24 8.12
N GLY A 114 -13.91 -8.46 7.99
CA GLY A 114 -12.99 -8.88 6.91
C GLY A 114 -13.55 -8.91 5.48
N LYS A 115 -14.80 -8.47 5.28
CA LYS A 115 -15.34 -8.13 3.94
C LYS A 115 -15.36 -6.63 3.69
N VAL A 116 -15.43 -5.83 4.74
CA VAL A 116 -15.60 -4.38 4.67
C VAL A 116 -14.30 -3.68 4.30
N THR A 117 -13.19 -3.98 5.01
CA THR A 117 -11.88 -3.39 4.67
C THR A 117 -11.40 -3.85 3.30
N THR A 118 -11.65 -5.12 2.96
CA THR A 118 -11.43 -5.67 1.63
C THR A 118 -12.29 -4.96 0.58
N PHE A 119 -13.57 -4.72 0.84
CA PHE A 119 -14.48 -4.02 -0.07
C PHE A 119 -14.03 -2.57 -0.33
N LEU A 120 -13.64 -1.83 0.70
CA LEU A 120 -13.08 -0.48 0.54
C LEU A 120 -11.80 -0.50 -0.32
N MET A 121 -10.98 -1.54 -0.12
CA MET A 121 -9.77 -1.75 -0.89
C MET A 121 -10.06 -2.13 -2.36
N ASP A 122 -11.05 -2.98 -2.60
CA ASP A 122 -11.56 -3.36 -3.93
C ASP A 122 -12.01 -2.09 -4.66
N MET A 123 -12.87 -1.30 -4.01
CA MET A 123 -13.44 -0.09 -4.57
C MET A 123 -12.36 0.94 -4.93
N PHE A 124 -11.41 1.20 -4.01
CA PHE A 124 -10.29 2.10 -4.29
C PHE A 124 -9.40 1.56 -5.42
N PHE A 125 -9.01 0.29 -5.35
CA PHE A 125 -8.10 -0.30 -6.33
C PHE A 125 -8.72 -0.30 -7.73
N ASP A 126 -9.98 -0.69 -7.88
CA ASP A 126 -10.63 -0.82 -9.18
C ASP A 126 -10.89 0.53 -9.83
N ASN A 127 -11.27 1.55 -9.04
CA ASN A 127 -11.62 2.88 -9.53
C ASN A 127 -10.45 3.87 -9.62
N LEU A 128 -9.26 3.50 -9.15
CA LEU A 128 -8.06 4.32 -9.30
C LEU A 128 -7.63 4.37 -10.78
N PRO A 129 -7.65 5.53 -11.46
CA PRO A 129 -7.34 5.64 -12.89
C PRO A 129 -5.81 5.70 -13.12
N LEU A 130 -5.08 4.76 -12.53
CA LEU A 130 -3.64 4.55 -12.69
C LEU A 130 -3.39 3.14 -13.18
N GLN A 131 -2.50 3.01 -14.18
CA GLN A 131 -2.06 1.71 -14.69
C GLN A 131 -0.95 1.12 -13.81
N SER A 132 -0.09 1.97 -13.23
CA SER A 132 1.00 1.58 -12.33
C SER A 132 0.50 1.34 -10.91
N LYS A 133 -0.41 0.38 -10.74
CA LYS A 133 -0.95 -0.04 -9.44
C LYS A 133 -0.85 -1.55 -9.31
N ARG A 134 -0.53 -2.02 -8.10
CA ARG A 134 -0.42 -3.44 -7.81
C ARG A 134 -1.07 -3.77 -6.49
N ARG A 135 -1.90 -4.81 -6.48
CA ARG A 135 -2.49 -5.37 -5.26
C ARG A 135 -1.95 -6.77 -4.99
N VAL A 136 -1.60 -7.04 -3.74
CA VAL A 136 -0.99 -8.30 -3.34
C VAL A 136 -1.22 -8.59 -1.86
N HIS A 137 -1.47 -9.86 -1.53
CA HIS A 137 -1.46 -10.31 -0.14
C HIS A 137 -0.05 -10.21 0.44
N PHE A 138 0.06 -9.68 1.66
CA PHE A 138 1.34 -9.38 2.27
C PHE A 138 2.30 -10.59 2.33
N HIS A 139 1.80 -11.77 2.73
CA HIS A 139 2.64 -12.98 2.79
C HIS A 139 3.20 -13.38 1.41
N LYS A 140 2.39 -13.29 0.36
CA LYS A 140 2.83 -13.57 -1.02
C LYS A 140 3.90 -12.59 -1.47
N PHE A 141 3.75 -11.31 -1.12
CA PHE A 141 4.76 -10.30 -1.42
C PHE A 141 6.10 -10.61 -0.76
N MET A 142 6.10 -11.03 0.51
CA MET A 142 7.34 -11.42 1.19
C MET A 142 8.04 -12.61 0.53
N LEU A 143 7.28 -13.62 0.09
CA LEU A 143 7.84 -14.74 -0.66
C LEU A 143 8.51 -14.29 -1.97
N GLU A 144 7.90 -13.34 -2.69
CA GLU A 144 8.48 -12.77 -3.90
C GLU A 144 9.76 -11.97 -3.62
N VAL A 145 9.77 -11.16 -2.55
CA VAL A 145 10.95 -10.39 -2.12
C VAL A 145 12.11 -11.34 -1.82
N HIS A 146 11.86 -12.39 -1.02
CA HIS A 146 12.88 -13.40 -0.71
C HIS A 146 13.37 -14.12 -1.97
N ALA A 147 12.47 -14.55 -2.85
CA ALA A 147 12.82 -15.21 -4.10
C ALA A 147 13.71 -14.32 -5.00
N ASN A 148 13.37 -13.02 -5.11
CA ASN A 148 14.16 -12.06 -5.89
C ASN A 148 15.55 -11.82 -5.27
N MET A 149 15.62 -11.68 -3.94
CA MET A 149 16.91 -11.57 -3.24
C MET A 149 17.79 -12.81 -3.43
N HIS A 150 17.19 -14.01 -3.40
CA HIS A 150 17.90 -15.26 -3.66
C HIS A 150 18.38 -15.35 -5.12
N LYS A 151 17.54 -14.95 -6.08
CA LYS A 151 17.89 -14.93 -7.51
C LYS A 151 19.08 -13.99 -7.77
N LEU A 152 19.05 -12.76 -7.25
CA LEU A 152 20.16 -11.82 -7.40
C LEU A 152 21.48 -12.39 -6.86
N ARG A 153 21.43 -13.07 -5.70
CA ARG A 153 22.61 -13.75 -5.14
C ARG A 153 23.12 -14.88 -6.06
N GLN A 154 22.23 -15.66 -6.67
CA GLN A 154 22.60 -16.72 -7.61
C GLN A 154 23.22 -16.17 -8.90
N GLU A 155 22.78 -14.99 -9.34
CA GLU A 155 23.34 -14.26 -10.49
C GLU A 155 24.69 -13.58 -10.16
N GLY A 156 25.21 -13.76 -8.95
CA GLY A 156 26.50 -13.22 -8.53
C GLY A 156 26.44 -11.76 -8.08
N HIS A 157 25.25 -11.21 -7.81
CA HIS A 157 25.13 -9.85 -7.28
C HIS A 157 25.81 -9.75 -5.91
N VAL A 158 26.84 -8.90 -5.83
CA VAL A 158 27.55 -8.58 -4.60
C VAL A 158 27.09 -7.21 -4.12
N GLY A 159 26.29 -7.17 -3.06
CA GLY A 159 25.80 -5.91 -2.52
C GLY A 159 24.45 -6.03 -1.83
N ASP A 160 23.88 -4.87 -1.52
CA ASP A 160 22.54 -4.76 -0.97
C ASP A 160 21.50 -4.95 -2.08
N PRO A 161 20.61 -5.95 -1.99
CA PRO A 161 19.63 -6.21 -3.05
C PRO A 161 18.44 -5.22 -3.03
N ILE A 162 18.24 -4.50 -1.93
CA ILE A 162 17.05 -3.64 -1.72
C ILE A 162 16.90 -2.54 -2.79
N PRO A 163 17.95 -1.80 -3.21
CA PRO A 163 17.82 -0.80 -4.27
C PRO A 163 17.39 -1.42 -5.61
N HIS A 164 17.86 -2.62 -5.92
CA HIS A 164 17.49 -3.32 -7.15
C HIS A 164 16.01 -3.73 -7.13
N LEU A 165 15.56 -4.34 -6.03
CA LEU A 165 14.14 -4.67 -5.82
C LEU A 165 13.25 -3.43 -5.87
N THR A 166 13.71 -2.32 -5.29
CA THR A 166 12.98 -1.04 -5.29
C THR A 166 12.80 -0.53 -6.71
N ALA A 167 13.86 -0.53 -7.52
CA ALA A 167 13.78 -0.09 -8.92
C ALA A 167 12.81 -0.95 -9.74
N ASP A 168 12.86 -2.27 -9.56
CA ASP A 168 11.94 -3.21 -10.23
C ASP A 168 10.47 -2.97 -9.83
N LEU A 169 10.21 -2.78 -8.53
CA LEU A 169 8.88 -2.49 -8.03
C LEU A 169 8.38 -1.13 -8.54
N MET A 170 9.20 -0.08 -8.49
CA MET A 170 8.85 1.25 -8.97
C MET A 170 8.54 1.30 -10.47
N ARG A 171 9.19 0.44 -11.26
CA ARG A 171 8.92 0.33 -12.71
C ARG A 171 7.53 -0.23 -13.02
N THR A 172 6.99 -1.05 -12.11
CA THR A 172 5.70 -1.74 -12.33
C THR A 172 4.56 -1.11 -11.53
N SER A 173 4.88 -0.54 -10.37
CA SER A 173 3.89 -0.23 -9.33
C SER A 173 4.26 1.08 -8.63
N ARG A 174 3.53 2.16 -8.93
CA ARG A 174 3.58 3.42 -8.16
C ARG A 174 2.75 3.30 -6.88
N VAL A 175 1.61 2.61 -6.98
CA VAL A 175 0.69 2.38 -5.86
C VAL A 175 0.70 0.90 -5.52
N LEU A 176 1.04 0.58 -4.28
CA LEU A 176 1.07 -0.77 -3.74
C LEU A 176 -0.01 -0.95 -2.69
N CYS A 177 -0.88 -1.89 -2.96
CA CYS A 177 -2.07 -2.21 -2.21
C CYS A 177 -1.85 -3.56 -1.50
N PHE A 178 -1.59 -3.54 -0.19
CA PHE A 178 -1.40 -4.74 0.61
C PHE A 178 -2.70 -5.17 1.29
N ASP A 179 -3.13 -6.39 1.00
CA ASP A 179 -4.18 -7.04 1.78
C ASP A 179 -3.56 -7.84 2.94
N GLU A 180 -4.24 -7.80 4.08
CA GLU A 180 -3.89 -8.57 5.28
C GLU A 180 -2.43 -8.34 5.73
N PHE A 181 -2.06 -7.06 5.85
CA PHE A 181 -0.74 -6.65 6.31
C PHE A 181 -0.51 -7.10 7.75
N GLN A 182 0.32 -8.13 7.90
CA GLN A 182 0.73 -8.66 9.20
C GLN A 182 2.15 -9.20 9.11
N VAL A 183 3.05 -8.56 9.86
CA VAL A 183 4.43 -9.00 10.01
C VAL A 183 4.56 -9.76 11.31
N THR A 184 5.01 -11.02 11.25
CA THR A 184 5.20 -11.86 12.44
C THR A 184 6.67 -12.12 12.76
N ASP A 185 7.55 -12.00 11.78
CA ASP A 185 8.97 -12.31 11.90
C ASP A 185 9.83 -11.03 11.95
N VAL A 186 10.83 -11.01 12.84
CA VAL A 186 11.70 -9.84 13.06
C VAL A 186 12.65 -9.62 11.88
N ALA A 187 13.13 -10.68 11.24
CA ALA A 187 14.00 -10.58 10.06
C ALA A 187 13.22 -10.01 8.86
N ASP A 188 11.99 -10.46 8.66
CA ASP A 188 11.09 -9.89 7.65
C ASP A 188 10.81 -8.42 7.92
N ALA A 189 10.57 -8.05 9.19
CA ALA A 189 10.37 -6.66 9.59
C ALA A 189 11.57 -5.76 9.25
N LEU A 190 12.81 -6.26 9.44
CA LEU A 190 14.03 -5.53 9.09
C LEU A 190 14.15 -5.33 7.57
N ILE A 191 13.82 -6.34 6.76
CA ILE A 191 13.82 -6.24 5.30
C ILE A 191 12.77 -5.22 4.84
N LEU A 192 11.55 -5.33 5.35
CA LEU A 192 10.44 -4.44 5.01
C LEU A 192 10.71 -3.00 5.35
N ARG A 193 11.25 -2.74 6.55
CA ARG A 193 11.58 -1.39 6.97
C ARG A 193 12.51 -0.74 5.94
N ARG A 194 13.52 -1.48 5.47
CA ARG A 194 14.49 -0.98 4.49
C ARG A 194 13.85 -0.82 3.12
N LEU A 195 13.07 -1.81 2.67
CA LEU A 195 12.40 -1.79 1.38
C LEU A 195 11.38 -0.65 1.28
N PHE A 196 10.45 -0.55 2.23
CA PHE A 196 9.44 0.51 2.24
C PHE A 196 10.04 1.91 2.37
N SER A 197 11.11 2.08 3.15
CA SER A 197 11.81 3.37 3.19
C SER A 197 12.32 3.75 1.80
N ALA A 198 13.03 2.84 1.12
CA ALA A 198 13.54 3.09 -0.23
C ALA A 198 12.43 3.35 -1.25
N MET A 199 11.31 2.64 -1.13
CA MET A 199 10.14 2.81 -2.01
C MET A 199 9.43 4.15 -1.79
N ILE A 200 9.21 4.54 -0.54
CA ILE A 200 8.59 5.83 -0.20
C ILE A 200 9.51 6.99 -0.64
N ASP A 201 10.82 6.85 -0.44
CA ASP A 201 11.80 7.83 -0.92
C ASP A 201 11.82 7.95 -2.45
N ALA A 202 11.55 6.84 -3.16
CA ALA A 202 11.35 6.81 -4.61
C ALA A 202 9.95 7.29 -5.05
N GLY A 203 9.06 7.62 -4.10
CA GLY A 203 7.72 8.15 -4.33
C GLY A 203 6.63 7.10 -4.59
N SER A 204 6.85 5.85 -4.17
CA SER A 204 5.79 4.85 -4.06
C SER A 204 4.79 5.26 -2.99
N ILE A 205 3.52 4.93 -3.22
CA ILE A 205 2.45 5.10 -2.25
C ILE A 205 1.97 3.72 -1.83
N VAL A 206 1.90 3.51 -0.51
CA VAL A 206 1.47 2.24 0.07
C VAL A 206 0.10 2.42 0.71
N VAL A 207 -0.84 1.56 0.33
CA VAL A 207 -2.14 1.41 0.96
C VAL A 207 -2.22 0.00 1.53
N ALA A 208 -2.56 -0.15 2.80
CA ALA A 208 -2.57 -1.46 3.46
C ALA A 208 -3.83 -1.67 4.28
N THR A 209 -4.33 -2.91 4.32
CA THR A 209 -5.42 -3.34 5.19
C THR A 209 -4.91 -4.34 6.22
N SER A 210 -5.35 -4.26 7.48
CA SER A 210 -4.97 -5.22 8.52
C SER A 210 -6.10 -5.53 9.50
N ASN A 211 -6.07 -6.74 10.05
CA ASN A 211 -6.99 -7.16 11.11
C ASN A 211 -6.48 -6.76 12.51
N ARG A 212 -5.34 -6.08 12.60
CA ARG A 212 -4.72 -5.66 13.85
C ARG A 212 -4.31 -4.19 13.78
N PRO A 213 -4.54 -3.40 14.85
CA PRO A 213 -4.00 -2.06 14.93
C PRO A 213 -2.45 -2.13 14.96
N PRO A 214 -1.77 -1.09 14.48
CA PRO A 214 -0.32 -1.00 14.63
C PRO A 214 0.02 -0.92 16.13
N THR A 215 0.77 -1.89 16.65
CA THR A 215 1.40 -1.79 17.97
C THR A 215 2.69 -0.98 17.81
N VAL A 216 2.70 0.19 18.44
CA VAL A 216 3.88 1.07 18.59
C VAL A 216 4.97 0.40 19.42
#